data_AF-A0A9Q0E918-F1
#
_entry.id   AF-A0A9Q0E918-F1
#
_cell.length_a   1.000
_cell.length_b   1.000
_cell.length_c   1.000
_cell.angle_alpha   90.00
_cell.angle_beta   90.00
_cell.angle_gamma   90.00
#
_symmetry.space_group_name_H-M   'P 1'
#
loop_
_entity.id
_entity.type
_entity.pdbx_description
1 polymer ?
#
loop_
_entity_poly.entity_id
_entity_poly.type
_entity_poly.pdbx_seq_one_letter_code
_entity_poly.pdbx_strand_id
1 'polypeptide(L)'
;MKMKYDESDNTLVRASRAVTDKMTDLLGGLFSKTEMSEVLTEILKIDPAFDKDSFLRQCEHDIIPNVLEAMIQGELATYSQLAHPIQQAKAMGLQFHSKILDIDSIDLAMGKMMEQGPVLIITFQAQMVMVIRNTKGAVVEGNPDKVQRMMYVWALCRDQEELNPYAAWRLLDLSASSTEQIL
;
A
#
# COMPACT_ATOMS: atom_id res chain seq x y z
N MET A 1 31.37 -12.05 21.95
CA MET A 1 32.20 -12.65 20.89
C MET A 1 31.64 -12.18 19.56
N LYS A 2 32.46 -11.49 18.75
CA LYS A 2 32.22 -10.96 17.40
C LYS A 2 31.06 -9.98 17.19
N MET A 3 31.33 -8.71 17.55
CA MET A 3 31.08 -7.61 16.62
C MET A 3 31.94 -7.86 15.37
N LYS A 4 31.29 -7.88 14.20
CA LYS A 4 31.80 -7.60 12.85
C LYS A 4 30.69 -8.00 11.86
N TYR A 5 29.67 -7.14 11.75
CA TYR A 5 29.00 -6.98 10.46
C TYR A 5 29.61 -5.73 9.88
N ASP A 6 30.58 -5.96 9.00
CA ASP A 6 31.23 -4.94 8.19
C ASP A 6 30.20 -4.02 7.57
N GLU A 7 30.60 -2.76 7.46
CA GLU A 7 30.01 -1.71 6.64
C GLU A 7 29.81 -2.22 5.20
N SER A 8 28.73 -2.97 4.97
CA SER A 8 28.32 -3.34 3.63
C SER A 8 27.70 -2.10 2.98
N ASP A 9 28.50 -1.48 2.12
CA ASP A 9 28.17 -0.40 1.18
C ASP A 9 27.16 -0.86 0.12
N ASN A 10 26.03 -1.41 0.57
CA ASN A 10 24.98 -1.92 -0.28
C ASN A 10 23.71 -1.13 0.02
N THR A 11 23.36 -0.23 -0.91
CA THR A 11 22.09 0.52 -0.96
C THR A 11 20.89 -0.41 -0.71
N LEU A 12 21.00 -1.67 -1.14
CA LEU A 12 20.01 -2.73 -0.92
C LEU A 12 19.74 -3.02 0.56
N VAL A 13 20.78 -3.02 1.41
CA VAL A 13 20.63 -3.28 2.86
C VAL A 13 20.01 -2.09 3.58
N ARG A 14 20.20 -0.86 3.07
CA ARG A 14 19.48 0.33 3.58
C ARG A 14 18.02 0.35 3.17
N ALA A 15 17.73 0.03 1.91
CA ALA A 15 16.35 -0.03 1.42
C ALA A 15 15.56 -1.15 2.12
N SER A 16 16.15 -2.33 2.28
CA SER A 16 15.51 -3.44 2.99
C SER A 16 15.28 -3.11 4.48
N ARG A 17 16.21 -2.40 5.13
CA ARG A 17 16.04 -1.95 6.53
C ARG A 17 14.93 -0.92 6.67
N ALA A 18 14.83 0.07 5.78
CA ALA A 18 13.75 1.06 5.83
C ALA A 18 12.36 0.42 5.68
N VAL A 19 12.26 -0.65 4.87
CA VAL A 19 11.05 -1.47 4.77
C VAL A 19 10.83 -2.25 6.04
N THR A 20 11.81 -3.03 6.51
CA THR A 20 11.67 -3.80 7.74
C THR A 20 11.36 -2.92 8.94
N ASP A 21 11.90 -1.70 9.02
CA ASP A 21 11.69 -0.77 10.12
C ASP A 21 10.28 -0.16 10.05
N LYS A 22 9.80 0.29 8.88
CA LYS A 22 8.39 0.75 8.74
C LYS A 22 7.38 -0.38 8.84
N MET A 23 7.73 -1.57 8.34
CA MET A 23 6.96 -2.79 8.55
C MET A 23 6.97 -3.08 10.04
N THR A 24 8.09 -3.05 10.76
CA THR A 24 8.15 -3.27 12.21
C THR A 24 7.41 -2.18 13.01
N ASP A 25 7.37 -0.94 12.53
CA ASP A 25 6.61 0.16 13.16
C ASP A 25 5.09 0.02 12.92
N LEU A 26 4.66 -0.37 11.71
CA LEU A 26 3.25 -0.69 11.40
C LEU A 26 2.82 -2.02 12.04
N LEU A 27 3.73 -2.97 12.09
CA LEU A 27 3.62 -4.31 12.66
C LEU A 27 4.13 -4.35 14.12
N GLY A 28 4.14 -3.21 14.83
CA GLY A 28 4.72 -3.10 16.16
C GLY A 28 4.04 -4.01 17.19
N GLY A 29 4.74 -5.07 17.60
CA GLY A 29 4.46 -5.87 18.80
C GLY A 29 4.10 -7.34 18.53
N LEU A 30 4.84 -8.25 19.19
CA LEU A 30 4.59 -9.68 19.42
C LEU A 30 3.27 -10.23 18.85
N PHE A 31 3.33 -10.67 17.60
CA PHE A 31 2.20 -11.24 16.88
C PHE A 31 1.67 -12.51 17.51
N SER A 32 0.35 -12.60 17.58
CA SER A 32 -0.34 -13.82 17.98
C SER A 32 -1.42 -14.16 16.95
N LYS A 33 -1.57 -15.44 16.59
CA LYS A 33 -2.66 -15.91 15.70
C LYS A 33 -4.06 -15.52 16.21
N THR A 34 -4.16 -15.16 17.48
CA THR A 34 -5.38 -14.69 18.14
C THR A 34 -5.85 -13.35 17.60
N GLU A 35 -4.95 -12.42 17.26
CA GLU A 35 -5.33 -11.07 16.76
C GLU A 35 -6.12 -11.15 15.43
N MET A 36 -5.67 -11.99 14.49
CA MET A 36 -6.40 -12.23 13.24
C MET A 36 -7.79 -12.83 13.50
N SER A 37 -7.88 -13.78 14.44
CA SER A 37 -9.14 -14.48 14.72
C SER A 37 -10.19 -13.54 15.34
N GLU A 38 -9.74 -12.63 16.21
CA GLU A 38 -10.59 -11.59 16.80
C GLU A 38 -11.14 -10.64 15.73
N VAL A 39 -10.27 -10.17 14.83
CA VAL A 39 -10.66 -9.28 13.72
C VAL A 39 -11.67 -9.94 12.79
N LEU A 40 -11.42 -11.18 12.38
CA LEU A 40 -12.36 -11.94 11.55
C LEU A 40 -13.69 -12.16 12.27
N THR A 41 -13.67 -12.40 13.58
CA THR A 41 -14.88 -12.55 14.38
C THR A 41 -15.72 -11.26 14.37
N GLU A 42 -15.09 -10.09 14.52
CA GLU A 42 -15.82 -8.82 14.44
C GLU A 42 -16.38 -8.55 13.04
N ILE A 43 -15.63 -8.87 11.98
CA ILE A 43 -16.13 -8.74 10.60
C ILE A 43 -17.36 -9.64 10.39
N LEU A 44 -17.29 -10.90 10.83
CA LEU A 44 -18.37 -11.87 10.66
C LEU A 44 -19.65 -11.54 11.43
N LYS A 45 -19.58 -10.72 12.50
CA LYS A 45 -20.78 -10.23 13.19
C LYS A 45 -21.64 -9.32 12.33
N ILE A 46 -21.01 -8.60 11.39
CA ILE A 46 -21.67 -7.61 10.53
C ILE A 46 -21.90 -8.17 9.13
N ASP A 47 -20.92 -8.91 8.63
CA ASP A 47 -20.97 -9.60 7.33
C ASP A 47 -20.73 -11.11 7.54
N PRO A 48 -21.79 -11.88 7.85
CA PRO A 48 -21.69 -13.32 8.04
C PRO A 48 -21.24 -14.10 6.79
N ALA A 49 -21.29 -13.47 5.62
CA ALA A 49 -20.86 -14.06 4.35
C ALA A 49 -19.41 -13.73 4.00
N PHE A 50 -18.68 -13.02 4.88
CA PHE A 50 -17.29 -12.67 4.67
C PHE A 50 -16.42 -13.91 4.43
N ASP A 51 -15.65 -13.85 3.35
CA ASP A 51 -14.72 -14.89 2.94
C ASP A 51 -13.40 -14.24 2.49
N LYS A 52 -12.27 -14.81 2.93
CA LYS A 52 -10.93 -14.26 2.64
C LYS A 52 -10.68 -14.21 1.13
N ASP A 53 -11.01 -15.28 0.41
CA ASP A 53 -10.71 -15.36 -1.02
C ASP A 53 -11.56 -14.37 -1.82
N SER A 54 -12.82 -14.21 -1.44
CA SER A 54 -13.72 -13.21 -2.01
C SER A 54 -13.25 -11.79 -1.75
N PHE A 55 -12.77 -11.50 -0.53
CA PHE A 55 -12.15 -10.21 -0.20
C PHE A 55 -10.90 -9.93 -1.02
N LEU A 56 -9.98 -10.90 -1.16
CA LEU A 56 -8.76 -10.71 -1.94
C LEU A 56 -9.05 -10.48 -3.43
N ARG A 57 -10.06 -11.16 -4.00
CA ARG A 57 -10.53 -10.89 -5.37
C ARG A 57 -11.13 -9.49 -5.51
N GLN A 58 -11.85 -9.01 -4.50
CA GLN A 58 -12.32 -7.63 -4.48
C GLN A 58 -11.15 -6.65 -4.43
N CYS A 59 -10.11 -6.95 -3.64
CA CYS A 59 -8.90 -6.14 -3.64
C CYS A 59 -8.25 -6.09 -5.02
N GLU A 60 -8.11 -7.24 -5.68
CA GLU A 60 -7.49 -7.37 -7.00
C GLU A 60 -8.23 -6.60 -8.09
N HIS A 61 -9.56 -6.73 -8.14
CA HIS A 61 -10.35 -6.24 -9.27
C HIS A 61 -10.95 -4.85 -9.07
N ASP A 62 -11.03 -4.36 -7.84
CA ASP A 62 -11.73 -3.12 -7.53
C ASP A 62 -10.88 -2.18 -6.65
N ILE A 63 -10.57 -2.59 -5.42
CA ILE A 63 -9.97 -1.66 -4.44
C ILE A 63 -8.57 -1.22 -4.87
N ILE A 64 -7.68 -2.17 -5.20
CA ILE A 64 -6.28 -1.84 -5.51
C ILE A 64 -6.19 -1.03 -6.81
N PRO A 65 -6.78 -1.44 -7.96
CA PRO A 65 -6.66 -0.68 -9.20
C PRO A 65 -7.22 0.74 -9.07
N ASN A 66 -8.41 0.90 -8.46
CA ASN A 66 -9.04 2.22 -8.35
C ASN A 66 -8.25 3.17 -7.45
N VAL A 67 -7.78 2.69 -6.30
CA VAL A 67 -7.01 3.54 -5.38
C VAL A 67 -5.62 3.83 -5.93
N LEU A 68 -4.95 2.84 -6.51
CA LEU A 68 -3.60 3.01 -7.07
C LEU A 68 -3.62 3.97 -8.27
N GLU A 69 -4.62 3.85 -9.16
CA GLU A 69 -4.81 4.78 -10.28
C GLU A 69 -5.07 6.21 -9.78
N ALA A 70 -5.97 6.38 -8.79
CA ALA A 70 -6.24 7.69 -8.20
C ALA A 70 -4.98 8.31 -7.56
N MET A 71 -4.12 7.49 -6.93
CA MET A 71 -2.85 7.95 -6.38
C MET A 71 -1.90 8.43 -7.49
N ILE A 72 -1.72 7.65 -8.56
CA ILE A 72 -0.76 8.00 -9.61
C ILE A 72 -1.23 9.14 -10.52
N GLN A 73 -2.54 9.33 -10.71
CA GLN A 73 -3.10 10.50 -11.39
C GLN A 73 -3.18 11.75 -10.49
N GLY A 74 -2.90 11.54 -9.20
CA GLY A 74 -2.99 12.56 -8.17
C GLY A 74 -4.42 13.01 -7.87
N GLU A 75 -5.41 12.18 -8.16
CA GLU A 75 -6.84 12.40 -7.91
C GLU A 75 -7.31 11.83 -6.57
N LEU A 76 -6.39 11.30 -5.76
CA LEU A 76 -6.70 10.81 -4.43
C LEU A 76 -7.50 11.86 -3.66
N ALA A 77 -8.68 11.45 -3.17
CA ALA A 77 -9.64 12.36 -2.57
C ALA A 77 -8.97 13.25 -1.51
N THR A 78 -9.29 14.55 -1.57
CA THR A 78 -8.72 15.69 -0.84
C THR A 78 -8.59 15.49 0.68
N TYR A 79 -9.29 14.50 1.25
CA TYR A 79 -9.40 14.26 2.69
C TYR A 79 -8.48 13.15 3.23
N SER A 80 -7.75 12.41 2.38
CA SER A 80 -6.74 11.48 2.88
C SER A 80 -5.47 12.24 3.29
N GLN A 81 -4.81 11.85 4.38
CA GLN A 81 -3.51 12.43 4.77
C GLN A 81 -2.45 12.28 3.66
N LEU A 82 -2.67 11.30 2.77
CA LEU A 82 -1.88 11.01 1.58
C LEU A 82 -2.04 12.05 0.45
N ALA A 83 -3.09 12.89 0.50
CA ALA A 83 -3.37 13.88 -0.54
C ALA A 83 -2.44 15.10 -0.50
N HIS A 84 -1.78 15.40 0.64
CA HIS A 84 -1.04 16.66 0.80
C HIS A 84 0.16 16.82 -0.16
N PRO A 85 1.06 15.82 -0.31
CA PRO A 85 2.16 15.92 -1.28
C PRO A 85 1.67 16.03 -2.72
N ILE A 86 0.59 15.31 -3.05
CA ILE A 86 -0.03 15.30 -4.37
C ILE A 86 -0.62 16.68 -4.69
N GLN A 87 -1.34 17.28 -3.75
CA GLN A 87 -1.92 18.62 -3.90
C GLN A 87 -0.84 19.68 -4.07
N GLN A 88 0.25 19.61 -3.30
CA GLN A 88 1.39 20.51 -3.46
C GLN A 88 2.03 20.36 -4.85
N ALA A 89 2.26 19.13 -5.31
CA ALA A 89 2.78 18.86 -6.65
C ALA A 89 1.86 19.42 -7.75
N LYS A 90 0.54 19.23 -7.62
CA LYS A 90 -0.46 19.82 -8.53
C LYS A 90 -0.44 21.35 -8.49
N ALA A 91 -0.34 21.95 -7.31
CA ALA A 91 -0.25 23.41 -7.16
C ALA A 91 1.03 23.99 -7.80
N MET A 92 2.11 23.21 -7.87
CA MET A 92 3.35 23.55 -8.58
C MET A 92 3.25 23.35 -10.11
N GLY A 93 2.10 22.91 -10.62
CA GLY A 93 1.88 22.62 -12.03
C GLY A 93 2.57 21.35 -12.52
N LEU A 94 2.91 20.42 -11.62
CA LEU A 94 3.44 19.12 -11.99
C LEU A 94 2.35 18.25 -12.61
N GLN A 95 2.73 17.52 -13.65
CA GLN A 95 1.87 16.64 -14.43
C GLN A 95 2.27 15.19 -14.21
N PHE A 96 1.35 14.41 -13.69
CA PHE A 96 1.54 12.98 -13.46
C PHE A 96 1.28 12.21 -14.76
N HIS A 97 2.27 11.44 -15.20
CA HIS A 97 2.21 10.61 -16.41
C HIS A 97 2.56 9.16 -16.11
N SER A 98 2.54 8.78 -14.84
CA SER A 98 2.81 7.44 -14.39
C SER A 98 1.76 6.46 -14.92
N LYS A 99 2.13 5.20 -15.07
CA LYS A 99 1.24 4.13 -15.54
C LYS A 99 1.46 2.85 -14.78
N ILE A 100 0.38 2.21 -14.36
CA ILE A 100 0.40 0.84 -13.83
C ILE A 100 0.42 -0.12 -15.01
N LEU A 101 1.29 -1.12 -14.96
CA LEU A 101 1.43 -2.15 -16.00
C LEU A 101 0.79 -3.46 -15.56
N ASP A 102 1.03 -3.85 -14.31
CA ASP A 102 0.57 -5.12 -13.76
C ASP A 102 0.45 -5.04 -12.24
N ILE A 103 -0.44 -5.85 -11.67
CA ILE A 103 -0.66 -6.00 -10.23
C ILE A 103 -0.76 -7.49 -9.94
N ASP A 104 0.08 -8.00 -9.05
CA ASP A 104 0.16 -9.42 -8.74
C ASP A 104 0.43 -9.68 -7.24
N SER A 105 0.51 -10.96 -6.88
CA SER A 105 0.97 -11.42 -5.55
C SER A 105 0.20 -10.82 -4.37
N ILE A 106 -1.13 -10.69 -4.51
CA ILE A 106 -1.99 -10.14 -3.46
C ILE A 106 -2.19 -11.21 -2.38
N ASP A 107 -1.89 -10.87 -1.14
CA ASP A 107 -2.13 -11.74 0.03
C ASP A 107 -2.56 -10.92 1.24
N LEU A 108 -3.27 -11.59 2.15
CA LEU A 108 -3.62 -11.07 3.46
C LEU A 108 -2.49 -11.39 4.44
N ALA A 109 -1.71 -10.37 4.80
CA ALA A 109 -0.60 -10.54 5.72
C ALA A 109 -1.07 -10.69 7.17
N MET A 110 -2.01 -9.84 7.62
CA MET A 110 -2.52 -9.92 8.99
C MET A 110 -3.83 -9.12 9.19
N GLY A 111 -4.39 -9.19 10.41
CA GLY A 111 -5.50 -8.38 10.84
C GLY A 111 -5.21 -7.79 12.23
N LYS A 112 -5.65 -6.55 12.47
CA LYS A 112 -5.53 -5.87 13.76
C LYS A 112 -6.80 -5.09 14.10
N MET A 113 -7.22 -5.15 15.36
CA MET A 113 -8.26 -4.25 15.86
C MET A 113 -7.67 -2.86 16.11
N MET A 114 -8.32 -1.83 15.58
CA MET A 114 -7.96 -0.43 15.80
C MET A 114 -9.18 0.36 16.30
N GLU A 115 -8.96 1.58 16.77
CA GLU A 115 -10.06 2.45 17.24
C GLU A 115 -11.11 2.72 16.15
N GLN A 116 -10.69 2.73 14.89
CA GLN A 116 -11.55 2.93 13.72
C GLN A 116 -12.38 1.68 13.35
N GLY A 117 -11.99 0.50 13.83
CA GLY A 117 -12.64 -0.77 13.50
C GLY A 117 -11.67 -1.92 13.19
N PRO A 118 -12.18 -3.04 12.65
CA PRO A 118 -11.36 -4.16 12.23
C PRO A 118 -10.56 -3.80 10.96
N VAL A 119 -9.24 -3.97 11.04
CA VAL A 119 -8.31 -3.65 9.95
C VAL A 119 -7.67 -4.94 9.42
N LEU A 120 -7.65 -5.08 8.10
CA LEU A 120 -6.93 -6.11 7.37
C LEU A 120 -5.74 -5.49 6.65
N ILE A 121 -4.56 -6.07 6.85
CA ILE A 121 -3.32 -5.64 6.20
C ILE A 121 -3.05 -6.59 5.04
N ILE A 122 -3.05 -6.04 3.83
CA ILE A 122 -2.74 -6.77 2.59
C ILE A 122 -1.37 -6.38 2.06
N THR A 123 -0.74 -7.30 1.36
CA THR A 123 0.49 -7.06 0.60
C THR A 123 0.26 -7.41 -0.84
N PHE A 124 0.83 -6.63 -1.75
CA PHE A 124 0.78 -6.92 -3.18
C PHE A 124 1.98 -6.31 -3.90
N GLN A 125 2.18 -6.74 -5.14
CA GLN A 125 3.19 -6.19 -6.03
C GLN A 125 2.53 -5.45 -7.17
N ALA A 126 3.14 -4.35 -7.59
CA ALA A 126 2.74 -3.67 -8.81
C ALA A 126 3.96 -3.31 -9.65
N GLN A 127 3.85 -3.52 -10.96
CA GLN A 127 4.79 -3.03 -11.94
C GLN A 127 4.27 -1.72 -12.51
N MET A 128 5.11 -0.69 -12.53
CA MET A 128 4.70 0.63 -13.00
C MET A 128 5.84 1.41 -13.63
N VAL A 129 5.49 2.34 -14.50
CA VAL A 129 6.40 3.36 -15.01
C VAL A 129 6.05 4.65 -14.28
N MET A 130 6.95 5.14 -13.44
CA MET A 130 6.75 6.38 -12.67
C MET A 130 7.33 7.57 -13.44
N VAL A 131 6.49 8.58 -13.73
CA VAL A 131 6.91 9.79 -14.43
C VAL A 131 6.11 10.98 -13.95
N ILE A 132 6.83 12.00 -13.44
CA ILE A 132 6.27 13.32 -13.17
C ILE A 132 6.99 14.33 -14.05
N ARG A 133 6.23 15.18 -14.72
CA ARG A 133 6.75 16.24 -15.61
C ARG A 133 6.41 17.61 -15.05
N ASN A 134 7.26 18.61 -15.31
CA ASN A 134 6.91 19.99 -15.05
C ASN A 134 6.04 20.58 -16.18
N THR A 135 5.64 21.85 -16.02
CA THR A 135 4.86 22.61 -17.03
C THR A 135 5.55 22.76 -18.39
N LYS A 136 6.87 22.54 -18.47
CA LYS A 136 7.64 22.56 -19.73
C LYS A 136 7.77 21.17 -20.37
N GLY A 137 7.14 20.14 -19.80
CA GLY A 137 7.19 18.76 -20.27
C GLY A 137 8.47 17.99 -19.91
N ALA A 138 9.40 18.61 -19.17
CA ALA A 138 10.62 17.93 -18.73
C ALA A 138 10.32 17.00 -17.56
N VAL A 139 10.91 15.81 -17.56
CA VAL A 139 10.81 14.85 -16.45
C VAL A 139 11.53 15.44 -15.23
N VAL A 140 10.79 15.59 -14.13
CA VAL A 140 11.34 16.05 -12.84
C VAL A 140 11.48 14.91 -11.85
N GLU A 141 10.71 13.83 -12.03
CA GLU A 141 10.79 12.63 -11.19
C GLU A 141 10.50 11.37 -12.02
N GLY A 142 11.21 10.29 -11.70
CA GLY A 142 11.06 9.00 -12.33
C GLY A 142 11.78 8.85 -13.66
N ASN A 143 11.45 7.80 -14.41
CA ASN A 143 12.07 7.49 -15.71
C ASN A 143 11.03 6.84 -16.64
N PRO A 144 10.69 7.47 -17.78
CA PRO A 144 9.67 6.95 -18.71
C PRO A 144 10.03 5.62 -19.36
N ASP A 145 11.31 5.25 -19.39
CA ASP A 145 11.82 4.06 -20.05
C ASP A 145 12.13 2.92 -19.06
N LYS A 146 11.95 3.15 -17.75
CA LYS A 146 12.23 2.16 -16.70
C LYS A 146 10.94 1.66 -16.07
N VAL A 147 10.71 0.35 -16.18
CA VAL A 147 9.70 -0.35 -15.37
C VAL A 147 10.24 -0.55 -13.96
N GLN A 148 9.44 -0.18 -12.96
CA GLN A 148 9.74 -0.34 -11.54
C GLN A 148 8.78 -1.36 -10.93
N ARG A 149 9.33 -2.27 -10.12
CA ARG A 149 8.54 -3.22 -9.32
C ARG A 149 8.45 -2.69 -7.90
N MET A 150 7.22 -2.49 -7.43
CA MET A 150 6.90 -1.93 -6.13
C MET A 150 6.21 -2.99 -5.27
N MET A 151 6.71 -3.18 -4.04
CA MET A 151 6.03 -3.95 -3.00
C MET A 151 5.19 -2.98 -2.18
N TYR A 152 3.89 -3.26 -2.06
CA TYR A 152 2.94 -2.49 -1.27
C TYR A 152 2.50 -3.25 -0.03
N VAL A 153 2.25 -2.50 1.04
CA VAL A 153 1.60 -2.94 2.27
C VAL A 153 0.49 -1.94 2.57
N TRP A 154 -0.77 -2.37 2.50
CA TRP A 154 -1.93 -1.51 2.71
C TRP A 154 -2.74 -1.97 3.91
N ALA A 155 -3.15 -1.02 4.75
CA ALA A 155 -4.07 -1.25 5.86
C ALA A 155 -5.49 -0.83 5.46
N LEU A 156 -6.38 -1.81 5.29
CA LEU A 156 -7.77 -1.62 4.92
C LEU A 156 -8.67 -1.76 6.15
N CYS A 157 -9.33 -0.69 6.55
CA CYS A 157 -10.28 -0.68 7.65
C CYS A 157 -11.69 -0.93 7.11
N ARG A 158 -12.44 -1.84 7.73
CA ARG A 158 -13.85 -2.04 7.42
C ARG A 158 -14.70 -1.06 8.24
N ASP A 159 -15.49 -0.25 7.55
CA ASP A 159 -16.55 0.55 8.16
C ASP A 159 -17.65 -0.39 8.67
N GLN A 160 -17.94 -0.31 9.96
CA GLN A 160 -18.92 -1.17 10.62
C GLN A 160 -20.37 -0.70 10.40
N GLU A 161 -20.55 0.56 10.00
CA GLU A 161 -21.88 1.14 9.74
C GLU A 161 -22.33 0.92 8.29
N GLU A 162 -21.39 0.62 7.39
CA GLU A 162 -21.69 0.32 5.98
C GLU A 162 -22.23 -1.12 5.83
N LEU A 163 -23.49 -1.21 5.40
CA LEU A 163 -24.20 -2.48 5.18
C LEU A 163 -23.81 -3.13 3.86
N ASN A 164 -23.38 -2.36 2.86
CA ASN A 164 -22.89 -2.91 1.61
C ASN A 164 -21.43 -3.38 1.79
N PRO A 165 -21.15 -4.70 1.82
CA PRO A 165 -19.80 -5.21 2.06
C PRO A 165 -18.81 -4.75 1.00
N TYR A 166 -19.27 -4.46 -0.22
CA TYR A 166 -18.41 -3.99 -1.31
C TYR A 166 -17.95 -2.54 -1.14
N ALA A 167 -18.67 -1.73 -0.36
CA ALA A 167 -18.33 -0.31 -0.11
C ALA A 167 -17.73 -0.07 1.29
N ALA A 168 -17.63 -1.13 2.11
CA ALA A 168 -17.25 -1.01 3.52
C ALA A 168 -15.75 -0.78 3.73
N TRP A 169 -14.89 -1.01 2.74
CA TRP A 169 -13.44 -0.97 2.93
C TRP A 169 -12.84 0.39 2.61
N ARG A 170 -12.04 0.93 3.53
CA ARG A 170 -11.31 2.20 3.37
C ARG A 170 -9.83 2.01 3.62
N LEU A 171 -9.00 2.65 2.78
CA LEU A 171 -7.56 2.71 2.99
C LEU A 171 -7.24 3.64 4.16
N LEU A 172 -6.66 3.07 5.22
CA LEU A 172 -6.25 3.80 6.42
C LEU A 172 -4.80 4.28 6.30
N ASP A 173 -3.92 3.38 5.87
CA ASP A 173 -2.49 3.66 5.70
C ASP A 173 -1.89 2.80 4.59
N LEU A 174 -0.78 3.26 4.02
CA LEU A 174 -0.03 2.54 3.01
C LEU A 174 1.47 2.73 3.18
N SER A 175 2.20 1.68 2.83
CA SER A 175 3.64 1.72 2.64
C SER A 175 3.99 1.12 1.28
N ALA A 176 5.01 1.67 0.65
CA ALA A 176 5.49 1.23 -0.66
C ALA A 176 7.01 1.20 -0.66
N SER A 177 7.59 0.21 -1.33
CA SER A 177 9.04 0.09 -1.49
C SER A 177 9.40 -0.44 -2.86
N SER A 178 10.48 0.09 -3.43
CA SER A 178 10.99 -0.39 -4.71
C SER A 178 11.84 -1.63 -4.50
N THR A 179 11.55 -2.66 -5.28
CA THR A 179 12.44 -3.81 -5.46
C THR A 179 13.19 -3.61 -6.77
N GLU A 180 14.41 -3.09 -6.70
CA GLU A 180 15.27 -3.09 -7.89
C GLU A 180 15.68 -4.55 -8.17
N GLN A 181 15.08 -5.15 -9.20
CA GLN A 181 15.60 -6.39 -9.78
C GLN A 181 16.92 -6.04 -10.48
N ILE A 182 18.04 -6.34 -9.81
CA ILE A 182 19.35 -6.40 -10.46
C ILE A 182 19.33 -7.64 -11.35
N LEU A 183 19.26 -7.43 -12.67
CA LEU A 183 19.59 -8.44 -13.68
C LEU A 183 21.10 -8.48 -13.90
#